data_AF-A0A6N6T9S2-F1
#
_entry.id   AF-A0A6N6T9S2-F1
#
_cell.length_a   1.000
_cell.length_b   1.000
_cell.length_c   1.000
_cell.angle_alpha   90.00
_cell.angle_beta   90.00
_cell.angle_gamma   90.00
#
_symmetry.space_group_name_H-M   'P 1'
#
loop_
_entity.id
_entity.type
_entity.pdbx_description
1 polymer ?
#
loop_
_entity_poly.entity_id
_entity_poly.type
_entity_poly.pdbx_seq_one_letter_code
_entity_poly.pdbx_strand_id
1 'polypeptide(L)'
;MAQDEYEVAEAPWRNTALPPMLWCIEAHAALPIVLWLVHISWPTFALAVAAIAGLTVVRYLGFDARSAYRTGQCFLIRALTEGRIRAVPGHRLWEG
;
A
#
# COMPACT_ATOMS: atom_id res chain seq x y z
N MET A 1 16.64 -36.72 -14.13
CA MET A 1 16.17 -35.83 -15.22
C MET A 1 14.80 -35.22 -14.95
N ALA A 2 13.87 -35.88 -14.24
CA ALA A 2 12.61 -35.24 -13.84
C ALA A 2 12.76 -34.17 -12.74
N GLN A 3 13.95 -34.08 -12.11
CA GLN A 3 14.18 -33.16 -11.01
C GLN A 3 14.40 -31.72 -11.45
N ASP A 4 15.14 -31.53 -12.53
CA ASP A 4 15.48 -30.20 -13.04
C ASP A 4 14.25 -29.48 -13.64
N GLU A 5 13.27 -30.24 -14.15
CA GLU A 5 12.05 -29.67 -14.76
C GLU A 5 11.13 -29.01 -13.72
N TYR A 6 11.00 -29.60 -12.52
CA TYR A 6 10.24 -28.96 -11.44
C TYR A 6 10.96 -27.76 -10.84
N GLU A 7 12.30 -27.76 -10.77
CA GLU A 7 13.07 -26.62 -10.25
C GLU A 7 12.89 -25.39 -11.16
N VAL A 8 12.90 -25.59 -12.47
CA VAL A 8 12.67 -24.52 -13.45
C VAL A 8 11.20 -24.05 -13.43
N ALA A 9 10.25 -24.94 -13.13
CA ALA A 9 8.83 -24.57 -12.99
C ALA A 9 8.55 -23.77 -11.71
N GLU A 10 9.20 -24.11 -10.60
CA GLU A 10 9.08 -23.39 -9.32
C GLU A 10 10.00 -22.18 -9.20
N ALA A 11 10.86 -21.95 -10.20
CA ALA A 11 11.81 -20.85 -10.18
C ALA A 11 11.10 -19.50 -9.93
N PRO A 12 11.54 -18.70 -8.94
CA PRO A 12 10.83 -17.49 -8.50
C PRO A 12 10.53 -16.49 -9.62
N TRP A 13 11.36 -16.43 -10.65
CA TRP A 13 11.20 -15.56 -11.82
C TRP A 13 10.02 -15.94 -12.76
N ARG A 14 9.47 -17.15 -12.67
CA ARG A 14 8.31 -17.62 -13.45
C ARG A 14 7.02 -17.57 -12.63
N ASN A 15 7.14 -17.53 -11.30
CA ASN A 15 6.00 -17.51 -10.41
C ASN A 15 5.41 -16.09 -10.33
N THR A 16 4.42 -15.81 -11.17
CA THR A 16 3.70 -14.53 -11.22
C THR A 16 2.78 -14.30 -10.02
N ALA A 17 2.56 -15.31 -9.18
CA ALA A 17 1.82 -15.16 -7.93
C ALA A 17 2.68 -14.56 -6.81
N LEU A 18 4.02 -14.56 -6.95
CA LEU A 18 4.90 -13.89 -6.00
C LEU A 18 4.84 -12.37 -6.21
N PRO A 19 4.76 -11.58 -5.13
CA PRO A 19 4.81 -10.14 -5.24
C PRO A 19 6.19 -9.73 -5.79
N PRO A 20 6.26 -8.73 -6.70
CA PRO A 20 7.52 -8.28 -7.26
C PRO A 20 8.39 -7.66 -6.17
N MET A 21 9.56 -8.25 -5.93
CA MET A 21 10.53 -7.78 -4.93
C MET A 21 11.80 -7.26 -5.59
N LEU A 22 12.28 -6.10 -5.13
CA LEU A 22 13.61 -5.55 -5.38
C LEU A 22 14.48 -5.88 -4.17
N TRP A 23 15.30 -6.92 -4.28
CA TRP A 23 16.00 -7.56 -3.16
C TRP A 23 15.03 -7.95 -2.03
N CYS A 24 14.99 -7.19 -0.94
CA CYS A 24 14.13 -7.46 0.23
C CYS A 24 12.92 -6.52 0.32
N ILE A 25 12.77 -5.58 -0.62
CA ILE A 25 11.75 -4.53 -0.59
C ILE A 25 10.78 -4.79 -1.73
N GLU A 26 9.48 -4.65 -1.49
CA GLU A 26 8.52 -4.78 -2.58
C GLU A 26 8.65 -3.64 -3.59
N ALA A 27 8.44 -3.95 -4.88
CA ALA A 27 8.64 -3.00 -5.96
C ALA A 27 7.78 -1.73 -5.81
N HIS A 28 6.57 -1.84 -5.25
CA HIS A 28 5.71 -0.69 -4.98
C HIS A 28 6.23 0.21 -3.84
N ALA A 29 7.01 -0.35 -2.91
CA ALA A 29 7.68 0.40 -1.85
C ALA A 29 9.00 1.05 -2.32
N ALA A 30 9.43 0.82 -3.57
CA ALA A 30 10.62 1.47 -4.13
C ALA A 30 10.36 2.90 -4.61
N LEU A 31 9.13 3.23 -5.04
CA LEU A 31 8.80 4.56 -5.55
C LEU A 31 9.04 5.68 -4.52
N PRO A 32 8.68 5.54 -3.23
CA PRO A 32 9.05 6.52 -2.20
C PRO A 32 10.56 6.71 -2.04
N ILE A 33 11.34 5.62 -2.17
CA ILE A 33 12.81 5.66 -2.08
C ILE A 33 13.38 6.45 -3.25
N VAL A 34 12.92 6.17 -4.47
CA VAL A 34 13.35 6.88 -5.68
C VAL A 34 13.00 8.38 -5.59
N LEU A 35 11.79 8.71 -5.14
CA LEU A 35 11.39 10.10 -4.91
C LEU A 35 12.30 10.82 -3.92
N TRP A 36 12.67 10.15 -2.82
CA TRP A 36 13.64 10.71 -1.89
C TRP A 36 15.02 10.86 -2.52
N LEU A 37 15.53 9.87 -3.25
CA LEU A 37 16.84 9.92 -3.90
C LEU A 37 16.95 11.05 -4.94
N VAL A 38 15.84 11.49 -5.55
CA VAL A 38 15.84 12.62 -6.50
C VAL A 38 15.86 13.97 -5.77
N HIS A 39 15.14 14.10 -4.64
CA HIS A 39 15.01 15.37 -3.93
C HIS A 39 16.02 15.55 -2.77
N ILE A 40 16.63 14.45 -2.29
CA ILE A 40 17.60 14.32 -1.18
C ILE A 40 17.36 15.37 -0.09
N SER A 41 16.28 15.21 0.67
CA SER A 41 16.03 16.03 1.84
C SER A 41 15.52 15.19 3.01
N TRP A 42 15.79 15.64 4.24
CA TRP A 42 15.30 14.99 5.45
C TRP A 42 13.76 14.86 5.53
N PRO A 43 12.95 15.87 5.15
CA PRO A 43 11.50 15.70 5.17
C PRO A 43 11.02 14.69 4.13
N THR A 44 11.61 14.64 2.93
CA THR A 44 11.25 13.62 1.94
C THR A 44 11.74 12.23 2.35
N PHE A 45 12.82 12.12 3.12
CA PHE A 45 13.25 10.86 3.73
C PHE A 45 12.21 10.33 4.72
N ALA A 46 11.78 11.18 5.65
CA ALA A 46 10.77 10.81 6.63
C ALA A 46 9.45 10.41 5.96
N LEU A 47 9.06 11.12 4.90
CA LEU A 47 7.87 10.80 4.11
C LEU A 47 8.03 9.47 3.36
N ALA A 48 9.21 9.18 2.82
CA ALA A 48 9.50 7.91 2.16
C ALA A 48 9.41 6.74 3.15
N VAL A 49 10.04 6.85 4.32
CA VAL A 49 9.97 5.83 5.38
C VAL A 49 8.53 5.61 5.85
N ALA A 50 7.78 6.68 6.08
CA ALA A 50 6.37 6.60 6.49
C ALA A 50 5.50 5.92 5.41
N ALA A 51 5.71 6.24 4.13
CA ALA A 51 4.98 5.62 3.03
C ALA A 51 5.29 4.12 2.92
N ILE A 52 6.57 3.72 3.03
CA ILE A 52 6.98 2.31 3.00
C ILE A 52 6.36 1.55 4.18
N ALA A 53 6.44 2.10 5.39
CA ALA A 53 5.85 1.49 6.57
C ALA A 53 4.32 1.35 6.43
N GLY A 54 3.65 2.38 5.94
CA GLY A 54 2.20 2.36 5.70
C GLY A 54 1.78 1.28 4.70
N LEU A 55 2.46 1.20 3.55
CA LEU A 55 2.19 0.18 2.53
C LEU A 55 2.46 -1.24 3.05
N THR A 56 3.53 -1.42 3.83
CA THR A 56 3.88 -2.70 4.45
C THR A 56 2.80 -3.15 5.44
N VAL A 57 2.30 -2.24 6.27
CA VAL A 57 1.21 -2.53 7.23
C VAL A 57 -0.08 -2.89 6.50
N VAL A 58 -0.45 -2.13 5.46
CA VAL A 58 -1.65 -2.40 4.65
C VAL A 58 -1.60 -3.80 4.05
N ARG A 59 -0.44 -4.20 3.52
CA ARG A 59 -0.23 -5.55 2.99
C ARG A 59 -0.28 -6.61 4.09
N TYR A 60 0.39 -6.38 5.22
CA TYR A 60 0.39 -7.33 6.35
C TYR A 60 -1.03 -7.62 6.86
N LEU A 61 -1.90 -6.61 6.85
CA LEU A 61 -3.30 -6.73 7.25
C LEU A 61 -4.21 -7.31 6.17
N GLY A 62 -3.69 -7.58 4.96
CA GLY A 62 -4.48 -8.12 3.85
C GLY A 62 -5.55 -7.16 3.34
N PHE A 63 -5.38 -5.85 3.53
CA PHE A 63 -6.33 -4.87 3.03
C PHE A 63 -6.32 -4.84 1.50
N ASP A 64 -7.46 -5.10 0.89
CA ASP A 64 -7.68 -4.89 -0.54
C ASP A 64 -7.49 -3.40 -0.89
N ALA A 65 -6.94 -3.09 -2.06
CA ALA A 65 -6.55 -1.73 -2.46
C ALA A 65 -7.70 -0.72 -2.31
N ARG A 66 -8.93 -1.16 -2.63
CA ARG A 66 -10.15 -0.36 -2.48
C ARG A 66 -10.47 -0.04 -1.03
N SER A 67 -10.31 -1.02 -0.13
CA SER A 67 -10.57 -0.85 1.30
C SER A 67 -9.51 0.02 1.97
N ALA A 68 -8.23 -0.17 1.62
CA ALA A 68 -7.14 0.68 2.06
C ALA A 68 -7.37 2.15 1.66
N TYR A 69 -7.75 2.39 0.40
CA TYR A 69 -8.05 3.73 -0.10
C TYR A 69 -9.21 4.39 0.64
N ARG A 70 -10.32 3.67 0.86
CA ARG A 70 -11.48 4.20 1.61
C ARG A 70 -11.13 4.51 3.06
N THR A 71 -10.37 3.64 3.72
CA THR A 71 -9.92 3.88 5.10
C THR A 71 -9.01 5.10 5.17
N GLY A 72 -8.05 5.23 4.25
CA GLY A 72 -7.18 6.39 4.14
C GLY A 72 -7.95 7.68 3.91
N GLN A 73 -8.91 7.68 2.99
CA GLN A 73 -9.80 8.83 2.75
C GLN A 73 -10.62 9.20 3.99
N CYS A 74 -11.26 8.22 4.65
CA CYS A 74 -12.03 8.47 5.87
C CYS A 74 -11.15 9.05 6.98
N PHE A 75 -9.93 8.53 7.14
CA PHE A 75 -8.98 9.03 8.13
C PHE A 75 -8.53 10.46 7.82
N LEU A 76 -8.19 10.74 6.55
CA LEU A 76 -7.79 12.08 6.10
C LEU A 76 -8.93 13.09 6.26
N ILE A 77 -10.14 12.76 5.82
CA ILE A 77 -11.33 13.60 5.99
C ILE A 77 -11.56 13.88 7.47
N ARG A 78 -11.48 12.85 8.32
CA ARG A 78 -11.68 12.99 9.77
C ARG A 78 -10.59 13.84 10.43
N ALA A 79 -9.34 13.70 10.01
CA ALA A 79 -8.22 14.50 10.48
C ALA A 79 -8.38 15.98 10.07
N LEU A 80 -8.74 16.25 8.81
CA LEU A 80 -8.94 17.60 8.28
C LEU A 80 -10.19 18.30 8.86
N THR A 81 -11.18 17.54 9.30
CA THR A 81 -12.42 18.10 9.86
C THR A 81 -12.45 18.10 11.38
N GLU A 82 -11.39 17.66 12.06
CA GLU A 82 -11.32 17.53 13.52
C GLU A 82 -12.50 16.70 14.10
N GLY A 83 -13.08 15.81 13.30
CA GLY A 83 -14.27 15.05 13.68
C GLY A 83 -15.61 15.79 13.59
N ARG A 84 -15.66 16.98 12.97
CA ARG A 84 -16.91 17.76 12.77
C ARG A 84 -17.88 17.12 11.78
N ILE A 85 -17.41 16.27 10.87
CA ILE A 85 -18.28 15.54 9.94
C ILE A 85 -18.70 14.21 10.59
N ARG A 86 -20.02 14.06 10.83
CA ARG A 86 -20.65 12.77 11.14
C ARG A 86 -21.19 12.15 9.86
N ALA A 87 -20.96 10.86 9.67
CA ALA A 87 -21.63 10.11 8.60
C ALA A 87 -23.14 10.13 8.87
N VAL A 88 -23.91 10.73 7.95
CA VAL A 88 -25.37 10.64 7.97
C VAL A 88 -25.76 9.36 7.25
N PRO A 89 -26.49 8.43 7.90
CA PRO A 89 -26.88 7.19 7.27
C PRO A 89 -27.87 7.45 6.12
N GLY A 90 -27.64 6.80 4.97
CA GLY A 90 -28.32 7.09 3.71
C GLY A 90 -29.84 6.89 3.71
N HIS A 91 -30.40 6.13 4.66
CA HIS A 91 -31.85 5.98 4.81
C HIS A 91 -32.54 7.32 5.17
N ARG A 92 -31.80 8.28 5.73
CA ARG A 92 -32.34 9.58 6.14
C ARG A 92 -32.45 10.60 4.98
N LEU A 93 -31.93 10.28 3.79
CA LEU A 93 -31.97 11.16 2.61
C LEU A 93 -33.19 10.92 1.71
N TRP A 94 -33.94 9.84 1.94
CA TRP A 94 -35.08 9.42 1.12
C TRP A 94 -36.45 9.74 1.73
N GLU A 95 -36.49 10.37 2.89
CA GLU A 95 -37.74 10.74 3.61
C GLU A 95 -38.07 12.25 3.48
N GLY A 96 -37.58 12.91 2.43
CA GLY A 96 -37.78 14.35 2.17
C GLY A 96 -38.73 14.62 1.01
#